data_AF-A0A2W1CLP6-F1
#
_entry.id   AF-A0A2W1CLP6-F1
#
_cell.length_a   1.000
_cell.length_b   1.000
_cell.length_c   1.000
_cell.angle_alpha   90.00
_cell.angle_beta   90.00
_cell.angle_gamma   90.00
#
_symmetry.space_group_name_H-M   'P 1'
#
loop_
_entity.id
_entity.type
_entity.pdbx_description
1 polymer ?
#
loop_
_entity_poly.entity_id
_entity_poly.type
_entity_poly.pdbx_seq_one_letter_code
_entity_poly.pdbx_strand_id
1 'polypeptide(L)'
;MPLARSLGAIYRKLHNSVNPSALVLPSRALSFTSRGKSISREELFNYTNGRFLANEAEACNRRHVRFDIDQLCAVAATAGGGSSPIKAIDKMEGGFSKALIMRKEDGSEVVAKIPFSIAGPPKYTTAPEVAVLKFISTHTGVPVLKVLAWSSDASNPVGAEYIVMERAPGQQLFTTWSAMTIEEQFDLVEQLTKFEAELASIQFPANGSLYLCESMTDGEPWVALDRTVDPSGQFCIGPSCERAWSA
;
A
#
# COMPACT_ATOMS: atom_id res chain seq x y z
N MET A 1 -65.01 5.64 5.37
CA MET A 1 -65.22 5.63 6.83
C MET A 1 -65.70 4.25 7.24
N PRO A 2 -65.32 3.72 8.41
CA PRO A 2 -63.97 3.50 8.95
C PRO A 2 -63.89 2.02 9.47
N LEU A 3 -62.90 1.44 10.15
CA LEU A 3 -62.13 1.82 11.34
C LEU A 3 -61.04 0.74 11.56
N ALA A 4 -60.00 1.15 12.30
CA ALA A 4 -58.72 0.48 12.55
C ALA A 4 -58.73 -0.67 13.57
N ARG A 5 -57.61 -1.40 13.63
CA ARG A 5 -56.88 -1.94 14.83
C ARG A 5 -55.78 -2.88 14.31
N SER A 6 -54.58 -3.03 14.86
CA SER A 6 -53.81 -2.40 15.94
C SER A 6 -52.40 -3.04 15.81
N LEU A 7 -51.34 -2.22 15.86
CA LEU A 7 -49.95 -2.68 15.92
C LEU A 7 -49.62 -3.14 17.35
N GLY A 8 -49.18 -4.39 17.50
CA GLY A 8 -48.65 -4.94 18.75
C GLY A 8 -47.27 -5.53 18.52
N ALA A 9 -46.24 -4.79 18.92
CA ALA A 9 -44.86 -5.26 18.94
C ALA A 9 -44.66 -6.27 20.09
N ILE A 10 -44.09 -7.44 19.80
CA ILE A 10 -43.69 -8.41 20.82
C ILE A 10 -42.16 -8.34 20.95
N TYR A 11 -41.73 -7.66 22.00
CA TYR A 11 -40.35 -7.63 22.48
C TYR A 11 -40.11 -8.84 23.39
N ARG A 12 -39.29 -9.82 22.96
CA ARG A 12 -38.82 -10.87 23.87
C ARG A 12 -37.59 -10.38 24.62
N LYS A 13 -37.74 -10.11 25.91
CA LYS A 13 -36.64 -10.04 26.88
C LYS A 13 -36.15 -11.46 27.17
N LEU A 14 -34.87 -11.73 26.93
CA LEU A 14 -34.12 -12.75 27.66
C LEU A 14 -32.94 -12.05 28.34
N HIS A 15 -32.98 -12.08 29.66
CA HIS A 15 -31.88 -11.70 30.54
C HIS A 15 -30.70 -12.64 30.28
N ASN A 16 -29.52 -12.09 29.99
CA ASN A 16 -28.26 -12.76 30.31
C ASN A 16 -27.43 -11.82 31.19
N SER A 17 -27.15 -12.32 32.39
CA SER A 17 -26.28 -11.72 33.39
C SER A 17 -24.87 -11.57 32.82
N VAL A 18 -24.35 -10.35 32.77
CA VAL A 18 -22.96 -10.07 32.39
C VAL A 18 -22.12 -10.14 33.66
N ASN A 19 -21.20 -11.11 33.70
CA ASN A 19 -20.10 -11.18 34.66
C ASN A 19 -19.10 -10.03 34.38
N PRO A 20 -18.85 -9.09 35.31
CA PRO A 20 -17.83 -8.07 35.12
C PRO A 20 -16.51 -8.57 35.71
N SER A 21 -15.77 -9.39 34.96
CA SER A 21 -14.36 -9.72 35.24
C SER A 21 -13.74 -10.51 34.09
N ALA A 22 -13.90 -10.02 32.86
CA ALA A 22 -12.88 -10.27 31.86
C ALA A 22 -11.77 -9.25 32.13
N LEU A 23 -10.66 -9.72 32.69
CA LEU A 23 -9.42 -8.94 32.76
C LEU A 23 -9.11 -8.46 31.34
N VAL A 24 -9.25 -7.16 31.12
CA VAL A 24 -8.72 -6.49 29.93
C VAL A 24 -7.21 -6.66 30.03
N LEU A 25 -6.69 -7.68 29.35
CA LEU A 25 -5.26 -7.78 29.11
C LEU A 25 -4.84 -6.44 28.50
N PRO A 26 -3.80 -5.77 29.03
CA PRO A 26 -3.35 -4.52 28.44
C PRO A 26 -3.04 -4.83 26.97
N SER A 27 -3.76 -4.16 26.07
CA SER A 27 -3.35 -4.05 24.67
C SER A 27 -1.86 -3.76 24.69
N ARG A 28 -1.03 -4.73 24.29
CA ARG A 28 0.42 -4.51 24.25
C ARG A 28 0.64 -3.25 23.41
N ALA A 29 1.31 -2.27 24.00
CA ALA A 29 1.43 -0.95 23.39
C ALA A 29 2.17 -1.09 22.05
N LEU A 30 1.54 -0.60 20.98
CA LEU A 30 2.13 -0.55 19.66
C LEU A 30 3.37 0.33 19.71
N SER A 31 4.52 -0.23 19.34
CA SER A 31 5.80 0.51 19.34
C SER A 31 6.05 1.17 17.98
N PHE A 32 6.59 2.39 17.99
CA PHE A 32 6.90 3.14 16.79
C PHE A 32 8.39 3.49 16.76
N THR A 33 9.03 3.20 15.63
CA THR A 33 10.43 3.54 15.41
C THR A 33 10.63 4.20 14.05
N SER A 34 11.73 4.91 13.89
CA SER A 34 12.22 5.42 12.62
C SER A 34 13.74 5.49 12.69
N ARG A 35 14.43 4.80 11.78
CA ARG A 35 15.92 4.76 11.75
C ARG A 35 16.52 4.39 13.11
N GLY A 36 15.93 3.39 13.77
CA GLY A 36 16.40 2.87 15.06
C GLY A 36 16.08 3.74 16.29
N LYS A 37 15.35 4.85 16.13
CA LYS A 37 14.92 5.71 17.25
C LYS A 37 13.44 5.55 17.51
N SER A 38 13.04 5.55 18.79
CA SER A 38 11.62 5.62 19.16
C SER A 38 11.03 6.95 18.69
N ILE A 39 9.83 6.89 18.14
CA ILE A 39 9.08 8.08 17.70
C ILE A 39 7.69 8.10 18.34
N SER A 40 7.09 9.28 18.40
CA SER A 40 5.70 9.46 18.79
C SER A 40 4.74 9.03 17.68
N ARG A 41 3.47 8.84 18.06
CA ARG A 41 2.39 8.57 17.10
C ARG A 41 2.23 9.68 16.06
N GLU A 42 2.43 10.94 16.46
CA GLU A 42 2.31 12.10 15.57
C GLU A 42 3.44 12.15 14.53
N GLU A 43 4.64 11.72 14.92
CA GLU A 43 5.78 11.61 14.01
C GLU A 43 5.58 10.57 12.91
N LEU A 44 4.58 9.67 13.01
CA LEU A 44 4.19 8.83 11.88
C LEU A 44 3.67 9.67 10.72
N PHE A 45 2.91 10.73 10.97
CA PHE A 45 2.30 11.54 9.92
C PHE A 45 3.28 12.52 9.28
N ASN A 46 4.16 13.12 10.10
CA ASN A 46 5.12 14.13 9.68
C ASN A 46 6.23 13.59 8.78
N TYR A 47 6.86 14.46 7.99
CA TYR A 47 8.13 14.16 7.34
C TYR A 47 9.28 14.28 8.36
N THR A 48 10.10 13.23 8.49
CA THR A 48 11.22 13.18 9.43
C THR A 48 12.54 12.82 8.77
N ASN A 49 12.60 12.56 7.46
CA ASN A 49 13.84 12.13 6.76
C ASN A 49 14.87 13.23 6.47
N GLY A 50 14.60 14.49 6.82
CA GLY A 50 15.57 15.55 6.68
C GLY A 50 14.96 16.94 6.78
N ARG A 51 15.73 17.93 6.33
CA ARG A 51 15.33 19.34 6.20
C ARG A 51 15.34 19.72 4.73
N PHE A 52 14.56 20.73 4.35
CA PHE A 52 14.56 21.25 2.98
C PHE A 52 15.33 22.56 2.91
N LEU A 53 16.14 22.73 1.86
CA LEU A 53 16.93 23.96 1.64
C LEU A 53 16.04 25.19 1.36
N ALA A 54 14.84 24.97 0.81
CA ALA A 54 13.87 26.01 0.48
C ALA A 54 12.43 25.52 0.74
N ASN A 55 11.53 26.46 1.02
CA ASN A 55 10.09 26.24 1.23
C ASN A 55 9.77 25.07 2.18
N GLU A 56 10.52 24.96 3.28
CA GLU A 56 10.47 23.79 4.16
C GLU A 56 9.07 23.49 4.70
N ALA A 57 8.35 24.51 5.15
CA ALA A 57 6.98 24.33 5.64
C ALA A 57 6.08 23.70 4.57
N GLU A 58 6.17 24.18 3.32
CA GLU A 58 5.40 23.63 2.19
C GLU A 58 5.85 22.20 1.85
N ALA A 59 7.16 21.96 1.80
CA ALA A 59 7.71 20.65 1.47
C ALA A 59 7.37 19.58 2.52
N CYS A 60 7.31 19.96 3.80
CA CYS A 60 6.82 19.13 4.90
C CYS A 60 5.30 18.93 4.81
N ASN A 61 4.52 19.99 4.56
CA ASN A 61 3.07 19.90 4.46
C ASN A 61 2.63 18.96 3.32
N ARG A 62 3.32 19.01 2.17
CA ARG A 62 3.07 18.10 1.03
C ARG A 62 3.46 16.64 1.28
N ARG A 63 4.11 16.34 2.41
CA ARG A 63 4.51 15.00 2.87
C ARG A 63 3.85 14.59 4.18
N HIS A 64 2.98 15.45 4.70
CA HIS A 64 2.16 15.16 5.85
C HIS A 64 0.86 14.51 5.38
N VAL A 65 0.59 13.30 5.86
CA VAL A 65 -0.64 12.56 5.55
C VAL A 65 -1.16 11.99 6.86
N ARG A 66 -2.39 12.36 7.24
CA ARG A 66 -3.09 11.70 8.35
C ARG A 66 -3.81 10.47 7.84
N PHE A 67 -3.83 9.45 8.69
CA PHE A 67 -4.54 8.20 8.47
C PHE A 67 -4.84 7.57 9.83
N ASP A 68 -5.82 6.68 9.86
CA ASP A 68 -6.14 5.90 11.04
C ASP A 68 -5.15 4.74 11.17
N ILE A 69 -4.28 4.83 12.17
CA ILE A 69 -3.22 3.85 12.43
C ILE A 69 -3.81 2.50 12.85
N ASP A 70 -4.91 2.52 13.61
CA ASP A 70 -5.50 1.31 14.18
C ASP A 70 -6.23 0.53 13.09
N GLN A 71 -6.92 1.22 12.16
CA GLN A 71 -7.50 0.62 10.96
C GLN A 71 -6.43 0.09 10.00
N LEU A 72 -5.33 0.82 9.80
CA LEU A 72 -4.21 0.32 9.00
C LEU A 72 -3.59 -0.93 9.62
N CYS A 73 -3.45 -0.97 10.96
CA CYS A 73 -3.00 -2.16 11.66
C CYS A 73 -3.95 -3.34 11.50
N ALA A 74 -5.28 -3.10 11.50
CA ALA A 74 -6.26 -4.16 11.26
C ALA A 74 -6.14 -4.76 9.85
N VAL A 75 -5.97 -3.90 8.83
CA VAL A 75 -5.72 -4.36 7.45
C VAL A 75 -4.42 -5.17 7.38
N ALA A 76 -3.32 -4.62 7.92
CA ALA A 76 -2.02 -5.28 7.91
C ALA A 76 -2.00 -6.60 8.70
N ALA A 77 -2.75 -6.68 9.80
CA ALA A 77 -2.83 -7.88 10.64
C ALA A 77 -3.39 -9.08 9.85
N THR A 78 -4.37 -8.85 8.98
CA THR A 78 -5.04 -9.90 8.20
C THR A 78 -4.38 -10.21 6.85
N ALA A 79 -3.43 -9.36 6.40
CA ALA A 79 -2.73 -9.52 5.14
C ALA A 79 -1.79 -10.75 5.12
N GLY A 80 -1.71 -11.49 4.01
CA GLY A 80 -0.70 -12.56 3.86
C GLY A 80 -1.08 -13.94 4.42
N GLY A 81 -2.36 -14.30 4.42
CA GLY A 81 -2.83 -15.67 4.68
C GLY A 81 -2.98 -16.08 6.16
N GLY A 82 -2.52 -15.24 7.10
CA GLY A 82 -2.68 -15.43 8.53
C GLY A 82 -2.99 -14.12 9.25
N SER A 83 -3.88 -14.18 10.26
CA SER A 83 -4.25 -13.03 11.08
C SER A 83 -3.38 -12.98 12.34
N SER A 84 -2.53 -11.97 12.45
CA SER A 84 -1.71 -11.72 13.64
C SER A 84 -1.63 -10.22 13.92
N PRO A 85 -1.85 -9.76 15.17
CA PRO A 85 -1.81 -8.33 15.49
C PRO A 85 -0.46 -7.68 15.17
N ILE A 86 -0.48 -6.39 14.86
CA ILE A 86 0.74 -5.60 14.69
C ILE A 86 1.29 -5.21 16.07
N LYS A 87 2.56 -5.51 16.33
CA LYS A 87 3.27 -5.15 17.58
C LYS A 87 4.23 -3.97 17.43
N ALA A 88 4.70 -3.72 16.22
CA ALA A 88 5.65 -2.64 15.96
C ALA A 88 5.49 -2.08 14.55
N ILE A 89 5.74 -0.78 14.41
CA ILE A 89 5.86 -0.10 13.13
C ILE A 89 7.21 0.61 13.09
N ASP A 90 8.03 0.28 12.09
CA ASP A 90 9.23 1.03 11.76
C ASP A 90 8.96 1.88 10.51
N LYS A 91 9.07 3.19 10.67
CA LYS A 91 8.77 4.17 9.65
C LYS A 91 10.00 4.43 8.80
N MET A 92 9.82 4.21 7.51
CA MET A 92 10.72 4.58 6.42
C MET A 92 10.05 5.64 5.55
N GLU A 93 10.83 6.55 4.99
CA GLU A 93 10.30 7.65 4.17
C GLU A 93 11.10 7.82 2.89
N GLY A 94 10.39 7.81 1.76
CA GLY A 94 10.94 8.16 0.46
C GLY A 94 10.58 9.58 0.04
N GLY A 95 10.87 9.92 -1.21
CA GLY A 95 10.54 11.23 -1.77
C GLY A 95 9.05 11.47 -1.98
N PHE A 96 8.28 10.40 -2.24
CA PHE A 96 6.88 10.44 -2.68
C PHE A 96 5.92 9.62 -1.81
N SER A 97 6.42 8.82 -0.88
CA SER A 97 5.58 7.98 -0.04
C SER A 97 6.25 7.70 1.30
N LYS A 98 5.40 7.41 2.29
CA LYS A 98 5.80 6.78 3.54
C LYS A 98 5.72 5.27 3.38
N ALA A 99 6.70 4.56 3.88
CA ALA A 99 6.71 3.11 3.96
C ALA A 99 6.80 2.71 5.43
N LEU A 100 5.83 1.94 5.91
CA LEU A 100 5.74 1.48 7.28
C LEU A 100 6.03 -0.01 7.27
N ILE A 101 7.17 -0.42 7.83
CA ILE A 101 7.48 -1.82 8.07
C ILE A 101 6.70 -2.23 9.32
N MET A 102 5.65 -3.02 9.13
CA MET A 102 4.73 -3.43 10.18
C MET A 102 5.03 -4.87 10.58
N ARG A 103 5.47 -5.05 11.82
CA ARG A 103 5.83 -6.35 12.37
C ARG A 103 4.66 -6.93 13.15
N LYS A 104 4.29 -8.15 12.80
CA LYS A 104 3.23 -8.91 13.47
C LYS A 104 3.73 -9.61 14.73
N GLU A 105 2.82 -10.03 15.60
CA GLU A 105 3.17 -10.78 16.81
C GLU A 105 3.83 -12.12 16.49
N ASP A 106 3.36 -12.82 15.46
CA ASP A 106 3.91 -14.08 14.95
C ASP A 106 5.33 -13.97 14.34
N GLY A 107 5.84 -12.74 14.19
CA GLY A 107 7.17 -12.47 13.67
C GLY A 107 7.22 -12.18 12.17
N SER A 108 6.13 -12.41 11.43
CA SER A 108 6.01 -12.01 10.03
C SER A 108 5.96 -10.48 9.90
N GLU A 109 6.28 -9.99 8.70
CA GLU A 109 6.35 -8.56 8.40
C GLU A 109 5.69 -8.25 7.07
N VAL A 110 5.02 -7.09 7.03
CA VAL A 110 4.45 -6.51 5.82
C VAL A 110 4.89 -5.05 5.71
N VAL A 111 4.83 -4.50 4.51
CA VAL A 111 5.08 -3.07 4.27
C VAL A 111 3.77 -2.40 3.90
N ALA A 112 3.37 -1.39 4.66
CA ALA A 112 2.30 -0.49 4.27
C ALA A 112 2.89 0.78 3.67
N LYS A 113 2.61 1.04 2.39
CA LYS A 113 2.99 2.24 1.68
C LYS A 113 1.81 3.19 1.59
N ILE A 114 2.04 4.47 1.92
CA ILE A 114 1.05 5.55 1.85
C ILE A 114 1.65 6.67 0.99
N PRO A 115 1.05 7.03 -0.16
CA PRO A 115 1.56 8.12 -0.99
C PRO A 115 1.41 9.47 -0.29
N PHE A 116 2.37 10.36 -0.55
CA PHE A 116 2.28 11.77 -0.16
C PHE A 116 1.50 12.56 -1.22
N SER A 117 0.91 13.70 -0.84
CA SER A 117 0.22 14.57 -1.81
C SER A 117 1.14 15.14 -2.89
N ILE A 118 2.47 15.17 -2.66
CA ILE A 118 3.45 15.48 -3.70
C ILE A 118 3.60 14.41 -4.80
N ALA A 119 3.13 13.18 -4.57
CA ALA A 119 3.27 12.09 -5.52
C ALA A 119 2.45 12.32 -6.79
N GLY A 120 1.29 12.95 -6.66
CA GLY A 120 0.35 13.20 -7.74
C GLY A 120 -1.08 13.21 -7.21
N PRO A 121 -2.07 13.33 -8.09
CA PRO A 121 -3.47 13.22 -7.71
C PRO A 121 -3.77 11.86 -7.05
N PRO A 122 -4.70 11.81 -6.09
CA PRO A 122 -5.16 10.55 -5.51
C PRO A 122 -5.64 9.59 -6.58
N LYS A 123 -5.63 8.28 -6.30
CA LYS A 123 -5.92 7.17 -7.22
C LYS A 123 -4.87 6.95 -8.29
N TYR A 124 -4.43 8.00 -8.98
CA TYR A 124 -3.50 7.91 -10.11
C TYR A 124 -2.06 7.61 -9.69
N THR A 125 -1.76 7.49 -8.41
CA THR A 125 -0.45 7.04 -7.89
C THR A 125 -0.53 5.61 -7.36
N THR A 126 -1.57 5.28 -6.59
CA THR A 126 -1.76 3.98 -5.94
C THR A 126 -2.26 2.89 -6.89
N ALA A 127 -3.34 3.15 -7.62
CA ALA A 127 -3.96 2.15 -8.50
C ALA A 127 -3.01 1.65 -9.60
N PRO A 128 -2.23 2.53 -10.28
CA PRO A 128 -1.34 2.04 -11.33
C PRO A 128 -0.12 1.29 -10.77
N GLU A 129 0.40 1.68 -9.60
CA GLU A 129 1.47 0.90 -8.96
C GLU A 129 1.00 -0.52 -8.60
N VAL A 130 -0.22 -0.66 -8.06
CA VAL A 130 -0.81 -1.97 -7.79
C VAL A 130 -1.00 -2.78 -9.07
N ALA A 131 -1.49 -2.15 -10.13
CA ALA A 131 -1.68 -2.82 -11.42
C ALA A 131 -0.35 -3.31 -12.00
N VAL A 132 0.71 -2.50 -11.96
CA VAL A 132 2.05 -2.90 -12.41
C VAL A 132 2.58 -4.08 -11.61
N LEU A 133 2.52 -4.03 -10.27
CA LEU A 133 3.01 -5.13 -9.42
C LEU A 133 2.24 -6.43 -9.69
N LYS A 134 0.92 -6.37 -9.83
CA LYS A 134 0.09 -7.54 -10.15
C LYS A 134 0.35 -8.06 -11.56
N PHE A 135 0.48 -7.17 -12.54
CA PHE A 135 0.70 -7.53 -13.93
C PHE A 135 2.04 -8.24 -14.10
N ILE A 136 3.13 -7.62 -13.60
CA ILE A 136 4.48 -8.20 -13.66
C ILE A 136 4.51 -9.54 -12.92
N SER A 137 3.96 -9.61 -11.71
CA SER A 137 3.91 -10.87 -10.94
C SER A 137 3.15 -11.99 -11.64
N THR A 138 2.25 -11.68 -12.58
CA THR A 138 1.40 -12.68 -13.25
C THR A 138 1.95 -13.07 -14.62
N HIS A 139 2.57 -12.13 -15.34
CA HIS A 139 2.91 -12.28 -16.76
C HIS A 139 4.41 -12.32 -17.06
N THR A 140 5.29 -12.15 -16.07
CA THR A 140 6.75 -12.17 -16.29
C THR A 140 7.48 -13.01 -15.24
N GLY A 141 8.75 -13.30 -15.49
CA GLY A 141 9.67 -13.94 -14.55
C GLY A 141 10.34 -12.96 -13.58
N VAL A 142 10.05 -11.66 -13.68
CA VAL A 142 10.71 -10.63 -12.86
C VAL A 142 10.20 -10.70 -11.42
N PRO A 143 11.10 -10.85 -10.43
CA PRO A 143 10.70 -10.93 -9.03
C PRO A 143 10.19 -9.56 -8.55
N VAL A 144 8.90 -9.49 -8.22
CA VAL A 144 8.25 -8.32 -7.60
C VAL A 144 7.52 -8.70 -6.32
N LEU A 145 7.26 -7.72 -5.48
CA LEU A 145 6.53 -7.92 -4.22
C LEU A 145 5.04 -8.14 -4.48
N LYS A 146 4.43 -9.08 -3.76
CA LYS A 146 2.99 -9.29 -3.88
C LYS A 146 2.22 -8.23 -3.10
N VAL A 147 1.22 -7.66 -3.77
CA VAL A 147 0.21 -6.80 -3.13
C VAL A 147 -0.75 -7.68 -2.34
N LEU A 148 -0.87 -7.42 -1.04
CA LEU A 148 -1.68 -8.20 -0.10
C LEU A 148 -3.03 -7.54 0.21
N ALA A 149 -3.05 -6.21 0.30
CA ALA A 149 -4.26 -5.40 0.43
C ALA A 149 -3.96 -3.98 -0.08
N TRP A 150 -4.96 -3.26 -0.58
CA TRP A 150 -4.74 -1.90 -1.07
C TRP A 150 -6.07 -1.14 -1.16
N SER A 151 -6.01 0.19 -1.17
CA SER A 151 -7.12 1.06 -1.53
C SER A 151 -6.59 2.33 -2.15
N SER A 152 -7.15 2.72 -3.30
CA SER A 152 -6.92 4.01 -3.95
C SER A 152 -7.96 5.07 -3.60
N ASP A 153 -8.98 4.73 -2.82
CA ASP A 153 -10.00 5.67 -2.35
C ASP A 153 -9.78 5.97 -0.87
N ALA A 154 -9.58 7.25 -0.53
CA ALA A 154 -9.38 7.72 0.84
C ALA A 154 -10.65 7.68 1.70
N SER A 155 -11.84 7.40 1.13
CA SER A 155 -13.08 7.18 1.89
C SER A 155 -13.07 5.90 2.74
N ASN A 156 -12.09 5.02 2.49
CA ASN A 156 -11.91 3.79 3.24
C ASN A 156 -11.61 4.04 4.74
N PRO A 157 -11.78 3.06 5.64
CA PRO A 157 -11.59 3.24 7.08
C PRO A 157 -10.20 3.75 7.52
N VAL A 158 -9.15 3.52 6.73
CA VAL A 158 -7.80 4.06 7.00
C VAL A 158 -7.77 5.58 6.79
N GLY A 159 -8.69 6.15 6.01
CA GLY A 159 -8.75 7.59 5.73
C GLY A 159 -7.65 8.09 4.77
N ALA A 160 -6.92 7.17 4.13
CA ALA A 160 -5.88 7.47 3.16
C ALA A 160 -5.74 6.32 2.16
N GLU A 161 -5.14 6.60 1.01
CA GLU A 161 -4.71 5.56 0.09
C GLU A 161 -3.57 4.74 0.69
N TYR A 162 -3.53 3.45 0.37
CA TYR A 162 -2.47 2.58 0.83
C TYR A 162 -2.25 1.37 -0.07
N ILE A 163 -1.05 0.81 0.04
CA ILE A 163 -0.69 -0.53 -0.45
C ILE A 163 -0.04 -1.28 0.70
N VAL A 164 -0.65 -2.38 1.15
CA VAL A 164 -0.02 -3.38 2.01
C VAL A 164 0.53 -4.48 1.12
N MET A 165 1.84 -4.71 1.20
CA MET A 165 2.56 -5.69 0.38
C MET A 165 3.57 -6.48 1.20
N GLU A 166 4.10 -7.55 0.61
CA GLU A 166 5.19 -8.33 1.19
C GLU A 166 6.42 -7.45 1.49
N ARG A 167 7.16 -7.77 2.56
CA ARG A 167 8.49 -7.20 2.78
C ARG A 167 9.49 -7.89 1.85
N ALA A 168 10.23 -7.10 1.07
CA ALA A 168 11.31 -7.62 0.24
C ALA A 168 12.36 -8.36 1.09
N PRO A 169 12.66 -9.64 0.79
CA PRO A 169 13.80 -10.30 1.39
C PRO A 169 15.10 -9.74 0.78
N GLY A 170 16.21 -9.81 1.53
CA GLY A 170 17.53 -9.45 1.04
C GLY A 170 18.04 -8.09 1.50
N GLN A 171 19.07 -7.59 0.79
CA GLN A 171 19.82 -6.39 1.13
C GLN A 171 19.84 -5.44 -0.08
N GLN A 172 19.97 -4.13 0.19
CA GLN A 172 20.06 -3.15 -0.88
C GLN A 172 21.40 -3.28 -1.60
N LEU A 173 21.38 -3.32 -2.93
CA LEU A 173 22.59 -3.54 -3.74
C LEU A 173 23.70 -2.54 -3.41
N PHE A 174 23.36 -1.27 -3.18
CA PHE A 174 24.33 -0.24 -2.83
C PHE A 174 25.15 -0.56 -1.56
N THR A 175 24.56 -1.31 -0.61
CA THR A 175 25.26 -1.68 0.65
C THR A 175 26.26 -2.82 0.48
N THR A 176 26.13 -3.61 -0.58
CA THR A 176 26.96 -4.80 -0.81
C THR A 176 27.84 -4.70 -2.05
N TRP A 177 27.52 -3.82 -3.00
CA TRP A 177 28.21 -3.70 -4.29
C TRP A 177 29.73 -3.62 -4.18
N SER A 178 30.24 -2.77 -3.29
CA SER A 178 31.69 -2.58 -3.10
C SER A 178 32.41 -3.79 -2.49
N ALA A 179 31.66 -4.70 -1.85
CA ALA A 179 32.19 -5.93 -1.28
C ALA A 179 32.08 -7.13 -2.23
N MET A 180 31.33 -6.99 -3.34
CA MET A 180 31.19 -8.04 -4.35
C MET A 180 32.44 -8.13 -5.22
N THR A 181 32.78 -9.35 -5.63
CA THR A 181 33.77 -9.63 -6.67
C THR A 181 33.31 -9.11 -8.03
N ILE A 182 34.23 -8.97 -8.98
CA ILE A 182 33.90 -8.53 -10.35
C ILE A 182 32.98 -9.55 -11.02
N GLU A 183 33.21 -10.84 -10.77
CA GLU A 183 32.41 -11.95 -11.27
C GLU A 183 30.97 -11.87 -10.76
N GLU A 184 30.77 -11.67 -9.45
CA GLU A 184 29.41 -11.50 -8.87
C GLU A 184 28.70 -10.25 -9.40
N GLN A 185 29.42 -9.14 -9.61
CA GLN A 185 28.86 -7.93 -10.21
C GLN A 185 28.43 -8.19 -11.65
N PHE A 186 29.23 -8.93 -12.43
CA PHE A 186 28.91 -9.29 -13.80
C PHE A 186 27.67 -10.18 -13.87
N ASP A 187 27.60 -11.22 -13.04
CA ASP A 187 26.44 -12.12 -12.98
C ASP A 187 25.15 -11.38 -12.62
N LEU A 188 25.24 -10.42 -11.68
CA LEU A 188 24.10 -9.58 -11.31
C LEU A 188 23.64 -8.69 -12.47
N VAL A 189 24.58 -8.01 -13.13
CA VAL A 189 24.27 -7.16 -14.29
C VAL A 189 23.64 -8.01 -15.40
N GLU A 190 24.18 -9.20 -15.67
CA GLU A 190 23.60 -10.11 -16.65
C GLU A 190 22.14 -10.47 -16.31
N GLN A 191 21.84 -10.79 -15.04
CA GLN A 191 20.46 -11.03 -14.60
C GLN A 191 19.56 -9.80 -14.75
N LEU A 192 20.05 -8.61 -14.39
CA LEU A 192 19.29 -7.37 -14.55
C LEU A 192 18.96 -7.11 -16.03
N THR A 193 19.91 -7.33 -16.94
CA THR A 193 19.64 -7.16 -18.38
C THR A 193 18.59 -8.14 -18.90
N LYS A 194 18.52 -9.36 -18.35
CA LYS A 194 17.46 -10.32 -18.68
C LYS A 194 16.08 -9.81 -18.25
N PHE A 195 15.96 -9.25 -17.04
CA PHE A 195 14.71 -8.64 -16.57
C PHE A 195 14.33 -7.40 -17.40
N GLU A 196 15.28 -6.52 -17.69
CA GLU A 196 15.02 -5.34 -18.53
C GLU A 196 14.56 -5.73 -19.94
N ALA A 197 15.21 -6.72 -20.56
CA ALA A 197 14.82 -7.21 -21.88
C ALA A 197 13.41 -7.82 -21.88
N GLU A 198 13.07 -8.59 -20.85
CA GLU A 198 11.72 -9.16 -20.69
C GLU A 198 10.68 -8.05 -20.55
N LEU A 199 10.89 -7.07 -19.65
CA LEU A 199 9.95 -5.95 -19.45
C LEU A 199 9.81 -5.09 -20.71
N ALA A 200 10.91 -4.82 -21.42
CA ALA A 200 10.90 -4.02 -22.64
C ALA A 200 10.20 -4.72 -23.82
N SER A 201 10.06 -6.05 -23.78
CA SER A 201 9.37 -6.81 -24.83
C SER A 201 7.84 -6.66 -24.79
N ILE A 202 7.29 -6.24 -23.64
CA ILE A 202 5.85 -6.11 -23.43
C ILE A 202 5.29 -5.01 -24.32
N GLN A 203 4.32 -5.37 -25.17
CA GLN A 203 3.65 -4.42 -26.05
C GLN A 203 2.37 -3.91 -25.39
N PHE A 204 2.29 -2.59 -25.22
CA PHE A 204 1.10 -1.92 -24.73
C PHE A 204 0.35 -1.22 -25.87
N PRO A 205 -1.00 -1.18 -25.83
CA PRO A 205 -1.81 -0.65 -26.93
C PRO A 205 -1.87 0.89 -26.98
N ALA A 206 -1.38 1.58 -25.94
CA ALA A 206 -1.44 3.02 -25.80
C ALA A 206 -0.35 3.55 -24.85
N ASN A 207 -0.14 4.86 -24.87
CA ASN A 207 0.65 5.57 -23.87
C ASN A 207 -0.22 5.93 -22.66
N GLY A 208 0.35 5.81 -21.45
CA GLY A 208 -0.35 6.10 -20.21
C GLY A 208 0.20 5.25 -19.07
N SER A 209 -0.61 5.06 -18.04
CA SER A 209 -0.28 4.16 -16.92
C SER A 209 -1.13 2.90 -16.98
N LEU A 210 -0.59 1.79 -16.49
CA LEU A 210 -1.31 0.52 -16.37
C LEU A 210 -2.27 0.58 -15.19
N TYR A 211 -3.50 0.11 -15.33
CA TYR A 211 -4.51 0.02 -14.27
C TYR A 211 -5.17 -1.36 -14.29
N LEU A 212 -5.81 -1.71 -13.19
CA LEU A 212 -6.86 -2.73 -13.21
C LEU A 212 -8.12 -2.11 -13.81
N CYS A 213 -8.80 -2.83 -14.70
CA CYS A 213 -10.04 -2.36 -15.33
C CYS A 213 -11.08 -1.95 -14.29
N GLU A 214 -11.17 -2.68 -13.16
CA GLU A 214 -12.10 -2.38 -12.05
C GLU A 214 -11.81 -1.07 -11.31
N SER A 215 -10.60 -0.52 -11.48
CA SER A 215 -10.21 0.75 -10.86
C SER A 215 -10.58 1.97 -11.69
N MET A 216 -11.02 1.77 -12.94
CA MET A 216 -11.44 2.85 -13.82
C MET A 216 -12.87 3.28 -13.49
N THR A 217 -13.11 4.59 -13.50
CA THR A 217 -14.44 5.18 -13.30
C THR A 217 -15.08 5.54 -14.63
N ASP A 218 -16.41 5.57 -14.66
CA ASP A 218 -17.17 5.96 -15.86
C ASP A 218 -16.71 7.34 -16.39
N GLY A 219 -16.35 7.38 -17.67
CA GLY A 219 -15.90 8.59 -18.36
C GLY A 219 -14.39 8.79 -18.43
N GLU A 220 -13.57 7.98 -17.75
CA GLU A 220 -12.12 7.99 -17.95
C GLU A 220 -11.76 7.29 -19.27
N PRO A 221 -10.89 7.88 -20.11
CA PRO A 221 -10.41 7.21 -21.31
C PRO A 221 -9.44 6.09 -20.92
N TRP A 222 -9.69 4.88 -21.41
CA TRP A 222 -8.79 3.75 -21.24
C TRP A 222 -8.87 2.79 -22.43
N VAL A 223 -7.83 1.97 -22.59
CA VAL A 223 -7.70 0.95 -23.63
C VAL A 223 -7.33 -0.38 -22.99
N ALA A 224 -8.13 -1.42 -23.22
CA ALA A 224 -7.82 -2.77 -22.73
C ALA A 224 -6.50 -3.29 -23.32
N LEU A 225 -5.75 -4.07 -22.54
CA LEU A 225 -4.59 -4.80 -23.08
C LEU A 225 -5.04 -5.88 -24.08
N ASP A 226 -4.14 -6.25 -24.97
CA ASP A 226 -4.34 -7.36 -25.90
C ASP A 226 -4.46 -8.69 -25.12
N ARG A 227 -5.36 -9.58 -25.53
CA ARG A 227 -5.61 -10.88 -24.88
C ARG A 227 -4.41 -11.85 -24.97
N THR A 228 -3.47 -11.61 -25.88
CA THR A 228 -2.20 -12.33 -25.95
C THR A 228 -1.25 -11.96 -24.81
N VAL A 229 -1.33 -10.72 -24.32
CA VAL A 229 -0.51 -10.20 -23.21
C VAL A 229 -1.24 -10.36 -21.88
N ASP A 230 -2.56 -10.13 -21.86
CA ASP A 230 -3.43 -10.27 -20.70
C ASP A 230 -4.64 -11.17 -21.02
N PRO A 231 -4.48 -12.51 -20.92
CA PRO A 231 -5.58 -13.44 -21.21
C PRO A 231 -6.81 -13.23 -20.33
N SER A 232 -6.63 -12.83 -19.06
CA SER A 232 -7.73 -12.60 -18.13
C SER A 232 -8.49 -11.31 -18.46
N GLY A 233 -7.83 -10.33 -19.10
CA GLY A 233 -8.40 -9.04 -19.48
C GLY A 233 -8.69 -8.16 -18.28
N GLN A 234 -7.86 -8.30 -17.24
CA GLN A 234 -7.98 -7.56 -15.99
C GLN A 234 -7.30 -6.19 -16.06
N PHE A 235 -6.46 -5.95 -17.06
CA PHE A 235 -5.60 -4.79 -17.15
C PHE A 235 -5.93 -3.89 -18.35
N CYS A 236 -5.74 -2.58 -18.15
CA CYS A 236 -5.91 -1.57 -19.19
C CYS A 236 -4.85 -0.47 -19.07
N ILE A 237 -4.62 0.26 -20.16
CA ILE A 237 -3.89 1.53 -20.15
C ILE A 237 -4.89 2.67 -19.96
N GLY A 238 -4.70 3.46 -18.91
CA GLY A 238 -5.50 4.64 -18.58
C GLY A 238 -4.66 5.91 -18.58
N PRO A 239 -5.16 7.01 -17.98
CA PRO A 239 -4.45 8.28 -17.88
C PRO A 239 -3.05 8.13 -17.27
N SER A 240 -2.12 9.00 -17.69
CA SER A 240 -0.76 8.99 -17.15
C SER A 240 -0.73 9.44 -15.68
N CYS A 241 0.07 8.75 -14.86
CA CYS A 241 0.38 9.16 -13.48
C CYS A 241 1.43 10.28 -13.40
N GLU A 242 1.92 10.80 -14.53
CA GLU A 242 2.93 11.84 -14.56
C GLU A 242 2.42 13.19 -14.04
N ARG A 243 3.19 13.78 -13.12
CA ARG A 243 2.88 15.07 -12.48
C ARG A 243 2.74 16.23 -13.47
N ALA A 244 3.41 16.18 -14.62
CA ALA A 244 3.35 17.24 -15.63
C ALA A 244 1.96 17.34 -16.30
N TRP A 245 1.12 16.31 -16.17
CA TRP A 245 -0.20 16.22 -16.82
C TRP A 245 -1.34 16.44 -15.82
N SER A 246 -1.02 16.73 -14.56
CA SER A 246 -1.97 16.95 -13.45
C SER A 246 -2.14 18.42 -13.07
N ALA A 247 -1.83 19.35 -13.99
CA ALA A 247 -1.88 20.79 -13.75
C ALA A 247 -3.29 21.38 -13.91
#